data_AF-A0A1V1P563-F1
#
_entry.id   AF-A0A1V1P563-F1
#
_cell.length_a   1.000
_cell.length_b   1.000
_cell.length_c   1.000
_cell.angle_alpha   90.00
_cell.angle_beta   90.00
_cell.angle_gamma   90.00
#
_symmetry.space_group_name_H-M   'P 1'
#
loop_
_entity.id
_entity.type
_entity.pdbx_description
1 polymer ?
#
loop_
_entity_poly.entity_id
_entity_poly.type
_entity_poly.pdbx_seq_one_letter_code
_entity_poly.pdbx_strand_id
1 'polypeptide(L)'
;MNDGDLTTNTRASFSNNKLPKTTKNAIMEHPKHLFLLTCDAFGVLPPIAKLSPEQAMFGFLSSFTTEFVKTMSAEVAPSFSVCFGDSSLTFPPHVYAQRLRDKIKNMMSIAG
;
A
#
# COMPACT_ATOMS: atom_id res chain seq x y z
N MET A 1 -2.67 23.80 7.25
CA MET A 1 -1.35 23.63 7.88
C MET A 1 -0.32 23.71 6.78
N ASN A 2 0.49 24.78 6.75
CA ASN A 2 1.51 24.99 5.73
C ASN A 2 2.89 25.24 6.37
N ASP A 3 3.04 24.87 7.64
CA ASP A 3 4.27 25.01 8.43
C ASP A 3 4.89 23.62 8.60
N GLY A 4 6.16 23.50 8.26
CA GLY A 4 6.95 22.27 8.30
C GLY A 4 8.29 22.43 9.00
N ASP A 5 8.51 23.55 9.71
CA ASP A 5 9.81 23.90 10.31
C ASP A 5 10.26 22.88 11.37
N LEU A 6 9.32 22.30 12.11
CA LEU A 6 9.58 21.27 13.13
C LEU A 6 9.54 19.84 12.55
N THR A 7 8.66 19.58 11.59
CA THR A 7 8.49 18.24 10.98
C THR A 7 7.68 18.31 9.70
N THR A 8 7.97 17.43 8.73
CA THR A 8 7.10 17.20 7.56
C THR A 8 6.10 16.07 7.78
N ASN A 9 6.17 15.38 8.91
CA ASN A 9 5.26 14.29 9.26
C ASN A 9 4.12 14.80 10.15
N THR A 10 3.53 15.95 9.79
CA THR A 10 2.41 16.53 10.54
C THR A 10 1.23 15.55 10.54
N ARG A 11 0.69 15.26 11.73
CA ARG A 11 -0.42 14.32 11.92
C ARG A 11 -1.60 15.02 12.61
N ALA A 12 -2.81 14.58 12.29
CA ALA A 12 -4.02 14.95 12.98
C ALA A 12 -4.86 13.68 13.22
N SER A 13 -5.45 13.56 14.41
CA SER A 13 -6.39 12.48 14.76
C SER A 13 -7.76 13.06 15.04
N PHE A 14 -8.80 12.36 14.57
CA PHE A 14 -10.19 12.76 14.77
C PHE A 14 -11.10 11.54 14.74
N SER A 15 -12.28 11.65 15.36
CA SER A 15 -13.29 10.59 15.29
C SER A 15 -13.86 10.46 13.87
N ASN A 16 -14.08 9.23 13.42
CA ASN A 16 -14.70 8.92 12.11
C ASN A 16 -16.02 9.66 11.89
N ASN A 17 -16.76 10.00 12.96
CA ASN A 17 -18.02 10.75 12.88
C ASN A 17 -17.87 12.17 12.27
N LYS A 18 -16.64 12.69 12.18
CA LYS A 18 -16.38 13.99 11.53
C LYS A 18 -16.32 13.91 10.00
N LEU A 19 -16.24 12.71 9.43
CA LEU A 19 -16.20 12.52 7.98
C LEU A 19 -17.62 12.29 7.43
N PRO A 20 -18.05 13.05 6.40
CA PRO A 20 -19.43 13.05 5.91
C PRO A 20 -19.86 11.76 5.19
N LYS A 21 -18.91 10.94 4.74
CA LYS A 21 -19.16 9.69 3.99
C LYS A 21 -18.45 8.51 4.63
N THR A 22 -18.82 8.21 5.87
CA THR A 22 -18.31 7.03 6.58
C THR A 22 -19.39 5.97 6.72
N THR A 23 -18.99 4.71 6.59
CA THR A 23 -19.84 3.59 6.97
C THR A 23 -19.80 3.42 8.49
N LYS A 24 -20.96 3.16 9.11
CA LYS A 24 -21.05 2.78 10.53
C LYS A 24 -20.55 1.35 10.77
N ASN A 25 -20.56 0.50 9.74
CA ASN A 25 -20.09 -0.87 9.79
C ASN A 25 -18.68 -0.97 9.22
N ALA A 26 -17.72 -1.44 10.02
CA ALA A 26 -16.33 -1.65 9.61
C ALA A 26 -16.10 -2.94 8.81
N ILE A 27 -17.15 -3.75 8.62
CA ILE A 27 -17.11 -5.02 7.88
C ILE A 27 -17.91 -4.82 6.59
N MET A 28 -17.28 -5.13 5.47
CA MET A 28 -17.88 -5.06 4.13
C MET A 28 -17.68 -6.38 3.38
N GLU A 29 -18.34 -6.48 2.24
CA GLU A 29 -18.20 -7.60 1.30
C GLU A 29 -16.76 -7.73 0.78
N HIS A 30 -16.49 -8.84 0.09
CA HIS A 30 -15.18 -9.08 -0.51
C HIS A 30 -14.83 -7.98 -1.53
N PRO A 31 -13.63 -7.40 -1.49
CA PRO A 31 -13.26 -6.35 -2.44
C PRO A 31 -13.27 -6.88 -3.88
N LYS A 32 -13.69 -6.03 -4.82
CA LYS A 32 -13.68 -6.31 -6.27
C LYS A 32 -12.39 -5.83 -6.95
N HIS A 33 -11.67 -4.93 -6.29
CA HIS A 33 -10.46 -4.30 -6.81
C HIS A 33 -9.37 -4.29 -5.73
N LEU A 34 -8.13 -4.53 -6.15
CA LEU A 34 -6.92 -4.44 -5.34
C LEU A 34 -6.00 -3.40 -5.98
N PHE A 35 -5.57 -2.42 -5.19
CA PHE A 35 -4.62 -1.39 -5.63
C PHE A 35 -3.33 -1.54 -4.84
N LEU A 36 -2.20 -1.63 -5.55
CA LEU A 36 -0.87 -1.56 -4.97
C LEU A 36 -0.34 -0.15 -5.23
N LEU A 37 -0.13 0.63 -4.16
CA LEU A 37 0.35 2.01 -4.25
C LEU A 37 1.85 2.03 -4.05
N THR A 38 2.57 2.59 -5.02
CA THR A 38 4.02 2.78 -4.97
C THR A 38 4.34 4.25 -5.19
N CYS A 39 5.34 4.76 -4.49
CA CYS A 39 5.93 6.04 -4.81
C CYS A 39 7.19 5.79 -5.64
N ASP A 40 7.11 6.03 -6.95
CA ASP A 40 8.25 5.90 -7.86
C ASP A 40 8.83 7.29 -8.17
N ALA A 41 9.91 7.66 -7.50
CA ALA A 41 10.62 8.90 -7.77
C ALA A 41 11.55 8.84 -8.99
N PHE A 42 11.78 7.64 -9.55
CA PHE A 42 12.56 7.46 -10.78
C PHE A 42 11.72 7.61 -12.05
N GLY A 43 10.38 7.55 -11.92
CA GLY A 43 9.44 7.76 -13.02
C GLY A 43 9.47 6.65 -14.08
N VAL A 44 9.83 5.42 -13.69
CA VAL A 44 9.92 4.25 -14.57
C VAL A 44 8.56 3.58 -14.73
N LEU A 45 7.78 3.52 -13.64
CA LEU A 45 6.48 2.87 -13.65
C LEU A 45 5.41 3.77 -14.28
N PRO A 46 4.47 3.20 -15.07
CA PRO A 46 3.34 3.97 -15.57
C PRO A 46 2.44 4.44 -14.40
N PRO A 47 1.68 5.54 -14.56
CA PRO A 47 0.80 6.04 -13.51
C PRO A 47 -0.26 5.02 -13.03
N ILE A 48 -0.69 4.13 -13.92
CA ILE A 48 -1.58 3.01 -13.62
C ILE A 48 -1.24 1.81 -14.51
N ALA A 49 -1.21 0.61 -13.92
CA ALA A 49 -1.01 -0.64 -14.64
C ALA A 49 -2.05 -1.68 -14.18
N LYS A 50 -2.63 -2.41 -15.14
CA LYS A 50 -3.46 -3.59 -14.83
C LYS A 50 -2.54 -4.79 -14.69
N LEU A 51 -2.56 -5.41 -13.52
CA LEU A 51 -1.68 -6.54 -13.20
C LEU A 51 -2.41 -7.87 -13.40
N SER A 52 -1.68 -8.89 -13.87
CA SER A 52 -2.09 -10.28 -13.69
C SER A 52 -2.00 -10.69 -12.21
N PRO A 53 -2.65 -11.79 -11.77
CA PRO A 53 -2.49 -12.31 -10.41
C PRO A 53 -1.03 -12.54 -10.02
N GLU A 54 -0.21 -13.06 -10.94
CA GLU A 54 1.21 -13.34 -10.73
C GLU A 54 1.99 -12.03 -10.55
N GLN A 55 1.70 -11.03 -11.39
CA GLN A 55 2.30 -9.69 -11.27
C GLN A 55 1.87 -9.00 -9.98
N ALA A 56 0.63 -9.18 -9.53
CA ALA A 56 0.16 -8.65 -8.25
C ALA A 56 0.88 -9.32 -7.07
N MET A 57 1.17 -10.63 -7.15
CA MET A 57 1.97 -11.33 -6.13
C MET A 57 3.42 -10.88 -6.11
N PHE A 58 4.03 -10.73 -7.29
CA PHE A 58 5.36 -10.17 -7.39
C PHE A 58 5.40 -8.75 -6.82
N GLY A 59 4.50 -7.87 -7.24
CA GLY A 59 4.39 -6.50 -6.74
C GLY A 59 4.16 -6.42 -5.23
N PHE A 60 3.39 -7.34 -4.65
CA PHE A 60 3.14 -7.41 -3.20
C PHE A 60 4.31 -7.94 -2.37
N LEU A 61 5.15 -8.80 -2.95
CA LEU A 61 6.35 -9.31 -2.28
C LEU A 61 7.52 -8.34 -2.42
N SER A 62 7.69 -7.75 -3.61
CA SER A 62 8.71 -6.74 -3.86
C SER A 62 8.38 -5.42 -3.16
N SER A 63 7.12 -4.97 -3.25
CA SER A 63 6.63 -3.72 -2.65
C SER A 63 7.62 -2.57 -2.82
N PHE A 64 8.05 -2.37 -4.06
CA PHE A 64 8.94 -1.29 -4.44
C PHE A 64 8.30 0.04 -4.07
N THR A 65 9.04 0.89 -3.38
CA THR A 65 8.67 2.27 -3.09
C THR A 65 9.94 3.10 -2.97
N THR A 66 9.81 4.40 -3.09
CA THR A 66 10.88 5.33 -2.76
C THR A 66 10.73 5.75 -1.30
N GLU A 67 11.83 5.75 -0.57
CA GLU A 67 11.91 6.46 0.71
C GLU A 67 12.56 7.82 0.51
N PHE A 68 11.88 8.87 0.97
CA PHE A 68 12.46 10.21 1.03
C PHE A 68 13.23 10.34 2.33
N VAL A 69 14.53 10.03 2.31
CA VAL A 69 15.41 10.27 3.45
C VAL A 69 15.66 11.77 3.53
N LYS A 70 15.17 12.43 4.59
CA LYS A 70 15.34 13.87 4.82
C LYS A 70 16.70 14.20 5.45
N THR A 71 17.77 13.61 4.95
CA THR A 71 19.13 14.11 5.20
C THR A 71 19.44 15.21 4.18
N MET A 72 20.40 16.08 4.51
CA MET A 72 20.76 17.24 3.67
C MET A 72 21.24 16.89 2.25
N SER A 73 21.41 15.60 1.94
CA SER A 73 21.46 15.04 0.59
C SER A 73 20.07 14.52 0.20
N ALA A 74 19.43 15.16 -0.78
CA ALA A 74 18.15 14.75 -1.36
C ALA A 74 18.27 13.45 -2.18
N GLU A 75 18.87 12.42 -1.61
CA GLU A 75 19.16 11.17 -2.30
C GLU A 75 17.93 10.27 -2.27
N VAL A 76 17.36 10.10 -3.45
CA VAL A 76 16.23 9.23 -3.71
C VAL A 76 16.74 7.79 -3.69
N ALA A 77 16.38 7.04 -2.65
CA ALA A 77 16.78 5.63 -2.53
C ALA A 77 15.60 4.70 -2.82
N PRO A 78 15.81 3.63 -3.61
CA PRO A 78 14.82 2.58 -3.75
C PRO A 78 14.71 1.82 -2.42
N SER A 79 13.49 1.62 -1.94
CA SER A 79 13.15 0.82 -0.77
C SER A 79 12.20 -0.30 -1.16
N PHE A 80 12.33 -1.43 -0.47
CA PHE A 80 11.52 -2.63 -0.68
C PHE A 80 10.94 -3.03 0.66
N SER A 81 9.69 -2.64 0.92
CA SER A 81 9.01 -2.97 2.18
C SER A 81 8.09 -4.16 1.96
N VAL A 82 8.59 -5.37 2.22
CA VAL A 82 7.86 -6.61 1.95
C VAL A 82 6.43 -6.54 2.48
N CYS A 83 5.45 -6.90 1.64
CA CYS A 83 4.02 -6.84 1.95
C CYS A 83 3.48 -5.44 2.31
N PHE A 84 4.21 -4.36 2.01
CA PHE A 84 3.90 -2.96 2.36
C PHE A 84 3.85 -2.71 3.88
N GLY A 85 4.56 -3.52 4.68
CA GLY A 85 4.46 -3.44 6.15
C GLY A 85 5.58 -4.13 6.89
N ASP A 86 6.78 -4.20 6.31
CA ASP A 86 7.91 -5.01 6.78
C ASP A 86 8.24 -4.82 8.28
N SER A 87 8.13 -3.61 8.81
CA SER A 87 8.35 -3.31 10.24
C SER A 87 7.26 -3.81 11.19
N SER A 88 6.21 -4.46 10.69
CA SER A 88 5.02 -4.85 11.47
C SER A 88 4.53 -6.26 11.16
N LEU A 89 5.30 -7.06 10.41
CA LEU A 89 4.94 -8.44 10.11
C LEU A 89 5.28 -9.35 11.30
N THR A 90 4.31 -10.18 11.71
CA THR A 90 4.50 -11.20 12.76
C THR A 90 4.87 -12.56 12.18
N PHE A 91 4.44 -12.84 10.94
CA PHE A 91 4.71 -14.09 10.24
C PHE A 91 5.70 -13.87 9.09
N PRO A 92 6.31 -14.94 8.56
CA PRO A 92 7.10 -14.84 7.35
C PRO A 92 6.25 -14.32 6.15
N PRO A 93 6.85 -13.52 5.24
CA PRO A 93 6.14 -12.93 4.10
C PRO A 93 5.33 -13.91 3.23
N HIS A 94 5.81 -15.13 3.05
CA HIS A 94 5.14 -16.14 2.24
C HIS A 94 3.74 -16.49 2.76
N VAL A 95 3.51 -16.39 4.09
CA VAL A 95 2.19 -16.64 4.70
C VAL A 95 1.19 -15.57 4.26
N TYR A 96 1.61 -14.30 4.25
CA TYR A 96 0.76 -13.20 3.78
C TYR A 96 0.53 -13.27 2.28
N ALA A 97 1.55 -13.61 1.49
CA ALA A 97 1.42 -13.77 0.05
C ALA A 97 0.45 -14.91 -0.31
N GLN A 98 0.49 -16.04 0.40
CA GLN A 98 -0.46 -17.13 0.20
C GLN A 98 -1.89 -16.68 0.51
N ARG A 99 -2.11 -15.98 1.63
CA ARG A 99 -3.43 -15.46 2.00
C ARG A 99 -3.98 -14.46 0.98
N LEU A 100 -3.12 -13.58 0.45
CA LEU A 100 -3.53 -12.63 -0.59
C LEU A 100 -3.86 -13.35 -1.90
N ARG A 101 -3.06 -14.34 -2.28
CA ARG A 101 -3.32 -15.18 -3.47
C ARG A 101 -4.71 -15.84 -3.40
N ASP A 102 -5.05 -16.43 -2.26
CA ASP A 102 -6.34 -17.10 -2.07
C ASP A 102 -7.50 -16.10 -2.15
N LYS A 103 -7.32 -14.88 -1.62
CA LYS A 103 -8.29 -13.78 -1.76
C LYS A 103 -8.46 -13.34 -3.21
N ILE A 104 -7.37 -13.17 -3.97
CA ILE A 104 -7.44 -12.79 -5.39
C ILE A 104 -8.19 -13.86 -6.19
N LYS A 105 -7.92 -15.15 -5.95
CA LYS A 105 -8.67 -16.24 -6.59
C LYS A 105 -10.16 -16.17 -6.29
N ASN A 106 -10.53 -15.90 -5.03
CA ASN A 106 -11.93 -15.74 -4.65
C ASN A 106 -12.59 -14.53 -5.35
N MET A 107 -11.88 -13.40 -5.50
CA MET A 107 -12.39 -12.25 -6.28
C MET A 107 -12.74 -12.64 -7.71
N MET A 108 -11.89 -13.43 -8.35
CA MET A 108 -12.07 -13.85 -9.74
C MET A 108 -13.22 -14.83 -9.91
N SER A 109 -13.44 -15.73 -8.94
CA SER A 109 -14.53 -16.69 -8.99
C SER A 109 -15.92 -16.05 -8.82
N ILE A 110 -16.01 -14.89 -8.16
CA ILE A 110 -17.27 -14.17 -7.93
C ILE A 110 -17.58 -13.20 -9.10
N ALA A 111 -16.58 -12.88 -9.91
CA ALA A 111 -16.70 -11.96 -11.03
C ALA A 111 -17.03 -12.62 -12.38
N GLY A 112 -17.03 -13.96 -12.46
CA GLY A 112 -17.46 -14.76 -13.62
C GLY A 112 -18.89 -15.27 -13.43
#